data_AF-A0AB37TUP3-F1
#
_entry.id   AF-A0AB37TUP3-F1
#
_cell.length_a   1.000
_cell.length_b   1.000
_cell.length_c   1.000
_cell.angle_alpha   90.00
_cell.angle_beta   90.00
_cell.angle_gamma   90.00
#
_symmetry.space_group_name_H-M   'P 1'
#
loop_
_entity.id
_entity.type
_entity.pdbx_description
1 polymer ?
#
loop_
_entity_poly.entity_id
_entity_poly.type
_entity_poly.pdbx_seq_one_letter_code
_entity_poly.pdbx_strand_id
1 'polypeptide(L)'
;MTDLPYTDDDARAEAAAQLRSARDPEFFEINIEGHKIPSRGAFQWDQLGDVDFHDANREIGEHVEYAVDLTRWSVDLGATGLKATSELAWGRGGDAWDLAVQIAHRPALNDDLREAITAAIRSAVNHVLHDRGIDDTHLLHQATPASKESAS
;
A
#
# COMPACT_ATOMS: atom_id res chain seq x y z
N MET A 1 -6.54 -21.30 4.34
CA MET A 1 -7.65 -20.69 3.61
C MET A 1 -8.92 -21.07 4.34
N THR A 2 -9.36 -20.22 5.25
CA THR A 2 -10.75 -20.22 5.72
C THR A 2 -11.60 -19.77 4.54
N ASP A 3 -12.68 -20.49 4.24
CA ASP A 3 -13.63 -20.15 3.18
C ASP A 3 -14.42 -18.90 3.60
N LEU A 4 -13.77 -17.73 3.55
CA LEU A 4 -14.43 -16.47 3.81
C LEU A 4 -15.31 -16.08 2.62
N PRO A 5 -16.48 -15.47 2.86
CA PRO A 5 -17.40 -15.04 1.81
C PRO A 5 -16.97 -13.74 1.10
N TYR A 6 -15.73 -13.29 1.32
CA TYR A 6 -15.10 -12.10 0.75
C TYR A 6 -13.57 -12.36 0.63
N THR A 7 -12.87 -11.59 -0.20
CA THR A 7 -11.41 -11.69 -0.34
C THR A 7 -10.69 -10.62 0.48
N ASP A 8 -9.42 -10.86 0.76
CA ASP A 8 -8.49 -9.88 1.34
C ASP A 8 -8.40 -8.60 0.48
N ASP A 9 -8.49 -8.71 -0.85
CA ASP A 9 -8.57 -7.55 -1.75
C ASP A 9 -9.87 -6.74 -1.54
N ASP A 10 -10.99 -7.39 -1.23
CA ASP A 10 -12.25 -6.69 -0.91
C ASP A 10 -12.11 -5.88 0.38
N ALA A 11 -11.52 -6.48 1.42
CA ALA A 11 -11.29 -5.82 2.71
C ALA A 11 -10.36 -4.60 2.56
N ARG A 12 -9.26 -4.72 1.82
CA ARG A 12 -8.35 -3.59 1.52
C ARG A 12 -9.02 -2.51 0.68
N ALA A 13 -9.82 -2.89 -0.31
CA ALA A 13 -10.53 -1.93 -1.16
C ALA A 13 -11.54 -1.09 -0.35
N GLU A 14 -12.24 -1.73 0.59
CA GLU A 14 -13.16 -1.07 1.51
C GLU A 14 -12.42 -0.15 2.49
N ALA A 15 -11.36 -0.63 3.15
CA ALA A 15 -10.52 0.18 4.03
C ALA A 15 -9.99 1.45 3.31
N ALA A 16 -9.53 1.32 2.07
CA ALA A 16 -9.09 2.46 1.26
C ALA A 16 -10.24 3.41 0.89
N ALA A 17 -11.46 2.92 0.71
CA ALA A 17 -12.63 3.76 0.44
C ALA A 17 -13.04 4.57 1.67
N GLN A 18 -13.01 3.95 2.84
CA GLN A 18 -13.28 4.53 4.15
C GLN A 18 -12.26 5.65 4.47
N LEU A 19 -10.96 5.39 4.31
CA LEU A 19 -9.92 6.40 4.49
C LEU A 19 -10.05 7.58 3.53
N ARG A 20 -10.48 7.36 2.28
CA ARG A 20 -10.73 8.44 1.31
C ARG A 20 -11.92 9.33 1.69
N SER A 21 -12.91 8.77 2.38
CA SER A 21 -14.12 9.51 2.78
C SER A 21 -13.96 10.19 4.15
N ALA A 22 -12.97 9.76 4.95
CA ALA A 22 -12.64 10.34 6.24
C ALA A 22 -12.28 11.83 6.12
N ARG A 23 -13.06 12.70 6.78
CA ARG A 23 -12.73 14.12 6.91
C ARG A 23 -11.63 14.38 7.94
N ASP A 24 -11.55 13.51 8.94
CA ASP A 24 -10.56 13.53 10.01
C ASP A 24 -10.12 12.06 10.25
N PRO A 25 -8.92 11.68 9.80
CA PRO A 25 -8.41 10.32 9.98
C PRO A 25 -8.22 9.91 11.45
N GLU A 26 -8.03 10.86 12.36
CA GLU A 26 -7.77 10.58 13.78
C GLU A 26 -9.05 10.25 14.57
N PHE A 27 -10.22 10.67 14.07
CA PHE A 27 -11.54 10.46 14.70
C PHE A 27 -12.49 9.70 13.78
N PHE A 28 -11.94 8.82 12.96
CA PHE A 28 -12.69 8.09 11.95
C PHE A 28 -13.31 6.81 12.51
N GLU A 29 -14.64 6.70 12.46
CA GLU A 29 -15.36 5.45 12.73
C GLU A 29 -15.61 4.68 11.43
N ILE A 30 -15.26 3.40 11.44
CA ILE A 30 -15.45 2.51 10.29
C ILE A 30 -16.89 2.05 10.25
N ASN A 31 -17.53 2.21 9.10
CA ASN A 31 -18.87 1.70 8.86
C ASN A 31 -18.99 1.08 7.47
N ILE A 32 -19.07 -0.25 7.43
CA ILE A 32 -19.18 -1.03 6.18
C ILE A 32 -20.64 -1.35 5.80
N GLU A 33 -21.62 -0.93 6.59
CA GLU A 33 -23.04 -1.23 6.35
C GLU A 33 -23.52 -0.62 5.02
N GLY A 34 -24.23 -1.41 4.21
CA GLY A 34 -24.72 -1.02 2.89
C GLY A 34 -23.63 -0.84 1.81
N HIS A 35 -22.34 -1.01 2.14
CA HIS A 35 -21.25 -0.95 1.18
C HIS A 35 -21.14 -2.27 0.41
N LYS A 36 -20.77 -2.19 -0.86
CA LYS A 36 -20.69 -3.37 -1.75
C LYS A 36 -19.37 -4.08 -1.60
N ILE A 37 -19.40 -5.41 -1.64
CA ILE A 37 -18.22 -6.26 -1.74
C ILE A 37 -17.82 -6.33 -3.24
N PRO A 38 -16.66 -5.79 -3.65
CA PRO A 38 -16.29 -5.67 -5.06
C PRO A 38 -16.33 -7.00 -5.84
N SER A 39 -15.77 -8.07 -5.26
CA SER A 39 -15.75 -9.40 -5.87
C SER A 39 -17.14 -10.03 -6.06
N ARG A 40 -18.17 -9.49 -5.38
CA ARG A 40 -19.55 -10.02 -5.35
C ARG A 40 -20.59 -9.11 -5.98
N GLY A 41 -20.14 -8.07 -6.69
CA GLY A 41 -21.01 -7.22 -7.50
C GLY A 41 -21.95 -6.36 -6.67
N ALA A 42 -23.25 -6.70 -6.63
CA ALA A 42 -24.26 -5.94 -5.89
C ALA A 42 -24.40 -6.36 -4.42
N PHE A 43 -23.75 -7.46 -4.03
CA PHE A 43 -23.80 -7.98 -2.67
C PHE A 43 -23.09 -7.03 -1.70
N GLN A 44 -23.70 -6.78 -0.55
CA GLN A 44 -23.22 -5.81 0.44
C GLN A 44 -22.63 -6.51 1.67
N TRP A 45 -21.79 -5.80 2.43
CA TRP A 45 -21.17 -6.35 3.64
C TRP A 45 -22.22 -6.77 4.68
N ASP A 46 -23.25 -5.96 4.89
CA ASP A 46 -24.38 -6.22 5.81
C ASP A 46 -25.31 -7.37 5.37
N GLN A 47 -25.09 -7.94 4.19
CA GLN A 47 -25.77 -9.14 3.72
C GLN A 47 -25.01 -10.43 4.06
N LEU A 48 -23.81 -10.32 4.62
CA LEU A 48 -23.08 -11.45 5.21
C LEU A 48 -23.79 -11.98 6.46
N GLY A 49 -23.46 -13.19 6.87
CA GLY A 49 -23.88 -13.68 8.19
C GLY A 49 -23.21 -12.86 9.30
N ASP A 50 -23.85 -12.73 10.46
CA ASP A 50 -23.37 -11.88 11.56
C ASP A 50 -21.89 -12.11 11.91
N VAL A 51 -21.45 -13.37 11.91
CA VAL A 51 -20.04 -13.74 12.19
C VAL A 51 -19.11 -13.17 11.12
N ASP A 52 -19.40 -13.45 9.84
CA ASP A 52 -18.58 -12.98 8.72
C ASP A 52 -18.58 -11.45 8.61
N PHE A 53 -19.71 -10.80 8.95
CA PHE A 53 -19.79 -9.34 9.02
C PHE A 53 -18.88 -8.76 10.11
N HIS A 54 -18.90 -9.34 11.32
CA HIS A 54 -18.04 -8.89 12.40
C HIS A 54 -16.56 -9.13 12.11
N ASP A 55 -16.23 -10.27 11.50
CA ASP A 55 -14.85 -10.56 11.08
C ASP A 55 -14.39 -9.60 9.98
N ALA A 56 -15.21 -9.34 8.96
CA ALA A 56 -14.91 -8.34 7.93
C ALA A 56 -14.72 -6.95 8.53
N ASN A 57 -15.63 -6.50 9.40
CA ASN A 57 -15.56 -5.19 10.03
C ASN A 57 -14.30 -5.03 10.90
N ARG A 58 -13.89 -6.10 11.60
CA ARG A 58 -12.65 -6.12 12.36
C ARG A 58 -11.41 -6.09 11.46
N GLU A 59 -11.37 -6.89 10.40
CA GLU A 59 -10.27 -6.95 9.44
C GLU A 59 -10.07 -5.61 8.70
N ILE A 60 -11.17 -5.00 8.24
CA ILE A 60 -11.17 -3.65 7.66
C ILE A 60 -10.75 -2.62 8.71
N GLY A 61 -11.22 -2.80 9.96
CA GLY A 61 -10.74 -2.16 11.19
C GLY A 61 -9.23 -2.06 11.28
N GLU A 62 -8.60 -3.23 11.35
CA GLU A 62 -7.16 -3.39 11.45
C GLU A 62 -6.45 -2.75 10.25
N HIS A 63 -6.98 -2.90 9.02
CA HIS A 63 -6.40 -2.24 7.85
C HIS A 63 -6.42 -0.71 7.93
N VAL A 64 -7.46 -0.11 8.47
CA VAL A 64 -7.55 1.34 8.67
C VAL A 64 -6.65 1.80 9.82
N GLU A 65 -6.62 1.07 10.94
CA GLU A 65 -5.80 1.40 12.12
C GLU A 65 -4.29 1.27 11.83
N TYR A 66 -3.89 0.23 11.09
CA TYR A 66 -2.50 0.00 10.71
C TYR A 66 -2.12 0.61 9.35
N ALA A 67 -3.06 1.25 8.65
CA ALA A 67 -2.69 2.08 7.52
C ALA A 67 -1.78 3.20 8.05
N VAL A 68 -0.55 3.25 7.53
CA VAL A 68 0.38 4.36 7.80
C VAL A 68 -0.39 5.65 7.53
N ASP A 69 -0.58 6.48 8.55
CA ASP A 69 -1.34 7.72 8.50
C ASP A 69 -0.98 8.52 7.23
N LEU A 70 -1.84 8.40 6.22
CA LEU A 70 -1.75 9.15 4.98
C LEU A 70 -2.37 10.53 5.24
N THR A 71 -1.83 11.22 6.26
CA THR A 71 -2.15 12.60 6.63
C THR A 71 -2.38 13.46 5.38
N ARG A 72 -3.02 14.61 5.57
CA ARG A 72 -3.11 15.68 4.57
C ARG A 72 -1.83 15.87 3.72
N TRP A 73 -0.63 15.58 4.25
CA TRP A 73 0.62 15.52 3.50
C TRP A 73 0.61 14.52 2.31
N SER A 74 0.19 13.27 2.51
CA SER A 74 0.09 12.25 1.46
C SER A 74 -0.98 12.59 0.41
N VAL A 75 -2.09 13.19 0.84
CA VAL A 75 -3.15 13.70 -0.05
C VAL A 75 -2.68 14.94 -0.83
N ASP A 76 -1.99 15.89 -0.19
CA ASP A 76 -1.42 17.08 -0.83
C ASP A 76 -0.28 16.71 -1.80
N LEU A 77 0.47 15.63 -1.53
CA LEU A 77 1.42 15.03 -2.47
C LEU A 77 0.70 14.46 -3.71
N GLY A 78 -0.43 13.77 -3.55
CA GLY A 78 -1.23 13.28 -4.68
C GLY A 78 -1.90 14.42 -5.47
N ALA A 79 -2.44 15.42 -4.78
CA ALA A 79 -3.17 16.55 -5.36
C ALA A 79 -2.27 17.55 -6.12
N THR A 80 -0.96 17.54 -5.88
CA THR A 80 0.01 18.39 -6.61
C THR A 80 0.46 17.80 -7.95
N GLY A 81 -0.19 16.73 -8.42
CA GLY A 81 0.12 16.09 -9.71
C GLY A 81 1.48 15.39 -9.70
N LEU A 82 1.97 14.99 -8.53
CA LEU A 82 3.24 14.27 -8.38
C LEU A 82 3.11 12.85 -8.92
N LYS A 83 4.14 12.39 -9.62
CA LYS A 83 4.20 11.00 -10.08
C LYS A 83 4.87 10.19 -8.97
N ALA A 84 4.19 9.16 -8.48
CA ALA A 84 4.81 8.16 -7.62
C ALA A 84 5.79 7.34 -8.47
N THR A 85 7.02 7.19 -8.01
CA THR A 85 7.99 6.29 -8.65
C THR A 85 8.85 5.60 -7.61
N SER A 86 9.18 4.35 -7.93
CA SER A 86 10.05 3.40 -7.19
C SER A 86 9.54 3.00 -5.81
N GLU A 87 9.19 1.71 -5.71
CA GLU A 87 9.05 0.96 -4.46
C GLU A 87 10.45 0.52 -4.04
N LEU A 88 11.05 1.22 -3.06
CA LEU A 88 12.23 0.72 -2.38
C LEU A 88 11.75 -0.22 -1.28
N ALA A 89 12.17 -1.47 -1.30
CA ALA A 89 11.75 -2.45 -0.30
C ALA A 89 12.93 -3.27 0.23
N TRP A 90 12.87 -3.60 1.51
CA TRP A 90 13.81 -4.46 2.22
C TRP A 90 13.03 -5.53 2.99
N GLY A 91 13.53 -6.76 3.04
CA GLY A 91 12.91 -7.85 3.79
C GLY A 91 13.85 -9.04 3.97
N ARG A 92 13.71 -9.75 5.09
CA ARG A 92 14.58 -10.87 5.50
C ARG A 92 14.38 -12.19 4.72
N GLY A 93 13.74 -12.14 3.55
CA GLY A 93 13.41 -13.29 2.73
C GLY A 93 12.04 -13.90 3.06
N GLY A 94 11.23 -14.12 2.02
CA GLY A 94 9.80 -14.48 2.09
C GLY A 94 8.97 -13.62 1.12
N ASP A 95 7.64 -13.74 1.16
CA ASP A 95 6.70 -12.98 0.32
C ASP A 95 6.32 -11.60 0.90
N ALA A 96 7.01 -11.14 1.97
CA ALA A 96 6.66 -9.92 2.69
C ALA A 96 7.86 -8.97 2.87
N TRP A 97 7.57 -7.67 2.83
CA TRP A 97 8.55 -6.60 3.06
C TRP A 97 8.57 -6.23 4.55
N ASP A 98 9.76 -6.10 5.14
CA ASP A 98 9.95 -5.57 6.50
C ASP A 98 9.94 -4.03 6.50
N LEU A 99 10.33 -3.42 5.38
CA LEU A 99 10.32 -1.98 5.15
C LEU A 99 10.03 -1.70 3.67
N ALA A 100 9.12 -0.77 3.39
CA ALA A 100 8.88 -0.23 2.06
C ALA A 100 8.85 1.31 2.10
N VAL A 101 9.46 1.95 1.10
CA VAL A 101 9.50 3.41 0.94
C VAL A 101 9.00 3.74 -0.45
N GLN A 102 7.95 4.57 -0.51
CA GLN A 102 7.47 5.19 -1.75
C GLN A 102 7.94 6.64 -1.83
N ILE A 103 8.40 7.05 -3.00
CA ILE A 103 8.86 8.42 -3.27
C ILE A 103 7.93 9.05 -4.29
N ALA A 104 7.38 10.21 -3.96
CA ALA A 104 6.60 11.02 -4.89
C ALA A 104 7.30 12.35 -5.16
N HIS A 105 7.33 12.73 -6.44
CA HIS A 105 8.07 13.90 -6.91
C HIS A 105 7.31 14.64 -8.02
N ARG A 106 7.71 15.90 -8.29
CA ARG A 106 7.08 16.70 -9.34
C ARG A 106 7.34 16.08 -10.73
N PRO A 107 6.40 16.16 -11.69
CA PRO A 107 6.60 15.61 -13.04
C PRO A 107 7.81 16.19 -13.77
N ALA A 108 8.16 17.45 -13.48
CA ALA A 108 9.29 18.15 -14.08
C ALA A 108 10.64 17.89 -13.37
N LEU A 109 10.69 16.99 -12.37
CA LEU A 109 11.95 16.61 -11.75
C LEU A 109 12.81 15.87 -12.80
N ASN A 110 14.04 16.33 -13.00
CA ASN A 110 15.00 15.64 -13.85
C ASN A 110 15.20 14.19 -13.37
N ASP A 111 15.18 13.25 -14.32
CA ASP A 111 15.45 11.84 -14.13
C ASP A 111 16.77 11.59 -13.38
N ASP A 112 17.85 12.29 -13.73
CA ASP A 112 19.16 12.13 -13.07
C ASP A 112 19.09 12.47 -11.57
N LEU A 113 18.35 13.53 -11.24
CA LEU A 113 18.19 13.97 -9.85
C LEU A 113 17.25 13.01 -9.09
N ARG A 114 16.22 12.49 -9.76
CA ARG A 114 15.35 11.46 -9.19
C ARG A 114 16.16 10.20 -8.85
N GLU A 115 16.98 9.72 -9.79
CA GLU A 115 17.84 8.56 -9.58
C GLU A 115 18.86 8.79 -8.47
N ALA A 116 19.49 9.96 -8.43
CA ALA A 116 20.42 10.32 -7.36
C ALA A 116 19.76 10.32 -5.98
N ILE A 117 18.54 10.85 -5.85
CA ILE A 117 17.78 10.85 -4.59
C ILE A 117 17.43 9.41 -4.19
N THR A 118 16.90 8.60 -5.12
CA THR A 118 16.57 7.20 -4.86
C THR A 118 17.80 6.39 -4.45
N ALA A 119 18.95 6.63 -5.10
CA ALA A 119 20.22 5.98 -4.76
C ALA A 119 20.73 6.42 -3.38
N ALA A 120 20.62 7.70 -3.03
CA ALA A 120 21.02 8.22 -1.73
C ALA A 120 20.19 7.62 -0.58
N ILE A 121 18.87 7.53 -0.74
CA ILE A 121 17.98 6.90 0.24
C ILE A 121 18.35 5.43 0.40
N ARG A 122 18.53 4.71 -0.72
CA ARG A 122 18.97 3.31 -0.70
C ARG A 122 20.29 3.14 0.04
N SER A 123 21.28 3.97 -0.26
CA SER A 123 22.60 3.92 0.37
C SER A 123 22.51 4.18 1.88
N ALA A 124 21.68 5.13 2.31
CA ALA A 124 21.51 5.45 3.72
C ALA A 124 20.91 4.27 4.50
N VAL A 125 19.87 3.63 3.97
CA VAL A 125 19.24 2.46 4.61
C VAL A 125 20.23 1.30 4.66
N ASN A 126 20.90 1.00 3.54
CA ASN A 126 21.88 -0.07 3.48
C ASN A 126 23.04 0.14 4.46
N HIS A 127 23.50 1.39 4.63
CA HIS A 127 24.54 1.71 5.60
C HIS A 127 24.11 1.36 7.03
N VAL A 128 22.87 1.71 7.43
CA VAL A 128 22.35 1.37 8.76
C VAL A 128 22.18 -0.13 8.94
N LEU A 129 21.67 -0.85 7.94
CA LEU A 129 21.51 -2.30 8.01
C LEU A 129 22.86 -3.00 8.15
N HIS A 130 23.85 -2.56 7.37
CA HIS A 130 25.22 -3.05 7.42
C HIS A 130 25.87 -2.82 8.79
N ASP A 131 25.81 -1.59 9.30
CA ASP A 131 26.40 -1.22 10.60
C ASP A 131 25.79 -2.02 11.77
N ARG A 132 24.55 -2.50 11.61
CA ARG A 132 23.84 -3.31 12.60
C ARG A 132 24.06 -4.82 12.42
N GLY A 133 24.86 -5.24 11.45
CA GLY A 133 25.09 -6.67 11.15
C GLY A 133 23.82 -7.38 10.69
N ILE A 134 22.87 -6.64 10.13
CA ILE A 134 21.68 -7.20 9.50
C ILE A 134 22.11 -7.51 8.06
N ASP A 135 22.67 -8.72 7.87
CA ASP A 135 23.21 -9.20 6.60
C ASP A 135 22.23 -8.95 5.45
N ASP A 136 22.80 -8.59 4.28
CA ASP A 136 22.10 -8.20 3.06
C ASP A 136 20.80 -8.97 2.89
N THR A 137 19.71 -8.26 3.19
CA THR A 137 18.35 -8.69 2.86
C THR A 137 18.37 -9.11 1.40
N HIS A 138 17.87 -10.31 1.10
CA HIS A 138 17.74 -10.78 -0.28
C HIS A 138 16.93 -9.74 -1.05
N LEU A 139 17.62 -8.85 -1.75
CA LEU A 139 17.04 -7.80 -2.57
C LEU A 139 16.32 -8.50 -3.71
N LEU A 140 15.01 -8.71 -3.57
CA LEU A 140 14.18 -9.16 -4.68
C LEU A 140 14.16 -8.02 -5.70
N HIS A 141 15.00 -8.18 -6.73
CA HIS A 141 14.90 -7.43 -7.97
C HIS A 141 13.50 -7.66 -8.54
N GLN A 142 12.60 -6.69 -8.40
CA GLN A 142 11.50 -6.60 -9.35
C GLN A 142 12.10 -6.10 -10.66
N ALA A 143 12.27 -7.03 -11.58
CA ALA A 143 12.67 -6.76 -12.95
C ALA A 143 11.74 -5.69 -13.53
N THR A 144 12.36 -4.68 -14.14
CA THR A 144 11.71 -3.76 -15.07
C THR A 144 10.83 -4.58 -16.02
N PRO A 145 9.54 -4.24 -16.20
CA PRO A 145 8.73 -4.92 -17.20
C PRO A 145 9.41 -4.70 -18.56
N ALA A 146 9.90 -5.78 -19.15
CA ALA A 146 10.49 -5.75 -20.47
C ALA A 146 9.47 -5.11 -21.42
N SER A 147 9.84 -3.96 -22.00
CA SER A 147 9.12 -3.35 -23.10
C SER A 147 8.90 -4.41 -24.18
N LYS A 148 7.64 -4.81 -24.36
CA LYS A 148 7.20 -5.53 -25.55
C LYS A 148 7.25 -4.59 -26.75
N GLU A 149 8.40 -4.47 -27.39
CA GLU A 149 8.48 -4.18 -28.83
C GLU A 149 8.72 -5.53 -29.51
N SER A 150 7.69 -6.25 -29.94
CA SER A 150 6.86 -6.02 -31.14
C SER A 150 7.68 -6.03 -32.43
N ALA A 151 7.56 -7.17 -33.13
CA ALA A 151 7.59 -7.35 -34.58
C ALA A 151 8.91 -7.10 -35.33
N SER A 152 9.53 -8.17 -35.82
CA SER A 152 9.32 -8.64 -37.21
C SER A 152 9.82 -10.06 -37.42
#